data_AF-A0A0A9X0C1-F1
#
_entry.id   AF-A0A0A9X0C1-F1
#
_cell.length_a   1.000
_cell.length_b   1.000
_cell.length_c   1.000
_cell.angle_alpha   90.00
_cell.angle_beta   90.00
_cell.angle_gamma   90.00
#
_symmetry.space_group_name_H-M   'P 1'
#
loop_
_entity.id
_entity.type
_entity.pdbx_description
1 polymer ?
#
loop_
_entity_poly.entity_id
_entity_poly.type
_entity_poly.pdbx_seq_one_letter_code
_entity_poly.pdbx_strand_id
1 'polypeptide(L)'
;MEHCDDALRYIDLCNSEDAECAIEFVEALDEGARVANFAQRDIPLNDNDVLCIASSVRQLGEGAALRMINLEENAFGLPGIQALLDAIEANPFHFIRELRLGRNQLSDEAAVLIAHTLTKNGCGLKVLDLS
;
A
#
# COMPACT_ATOMS: atom_id res chain seq x y z
N MET A 1 -9.98 -15.73 -15.66
CA MET A 1 -10.67 -14.63 -14.98
C MET A 1 -10.12 -13.37 -15.63
N GLU A 2 -10.97 -12.44 -16.06
CA GLU A 2 -10.51 -11.19 -16.68
C GLU A 2 -10.22 -10.21 -15.54
N HIS A 3 -9.01 -9.65 -15.51
CA HIS A 3 -8.59 -8.69 -14.49
C HIS A 3 -9.24 -7.33 -14.73
N CYS A 4 -9.56 -6.59 -13.67
CA CYS A 4 -10.05 -5.23 -13.76
C CYS A 4 -8.94 -4.27 -14.20
N ASP A 5 -9.31 -3.08 -14.69
CA ASP A 5 -8.33 -2.11 -15.20
C ASP A 5 -7.31 -1.68 -14.13
N ASP A 6 -7.70 -1.61 -12.86
CA ASP A 6 -6.80 -1.27 -11.75
C ASP A 6 -5.78 -2.40 -11.50
N ALA A 7 -6.22 -3.66 -11.56
CA ALA A 7 -5.37 -4.84 -11.42
C ALA A 7 -4.39 -4.98 -12.58
N LEU A 8 -4.85 -4.78 -13.82
CA LEU A 8 -3.99 -4.77 -15.01
C LEU A 8 -2.90 -3.70 -14.90
N ARG A 9 -3.25 -2.48 -14.49
CA ARG A 9 -2.28 -1.40 -14.27
C ARG A 9 -1.25 -1.75 -13.19
N TYR A 10 -1.65 -2.41 -12.11
CA TYR A 10 -0.72 -2.88 -11.09
C TYR A 10 0.24 -3.95 -11.62
N ILE A 11 -0.28 -4.94 -12.37
CA ILE A 11 0.54 -6.00 -12.98
C ILE A 11 1.56 -5.41 -13.95
N ASP A 12 1.12 -4.52 -14.85
CA ASP A 12 2.00 -3.86 -15.82
C ASP A 12 3.10 -3.05 -15.13
N LEU A 13 2.78 -2.39 -14.02
CA LEU A 13 3.76 -1.63 -13.23
C LEU A 13 4.79 -2.54 -12.56
N CYS A 14 4.38 -3.66 -11.96
CA CYS A 14 5.32 -4.60 -11.35
C CYS A 14 6.30 -5.16 -12.40
N ASN A 15 5.79 -5.45 -13.61
CA ASN A 15 6.60 -5.92 -14.72
C ASN A 15 7.64 -4.88 -15.18
N SER A 16 7.36 -3.58 -15.08
CA SER A 16 8.31 -2.54 -15.47
C SER A 16 9.38 -2.24 -14.42
N GLU A 17 9.10 -2.52 -13.14
CA GLU A 17 9.96 -2.16 -12.00
C GLU A 17 10.76 -3.35 -11.43
N ASP A 18 10.74 -4.51 -12.10
CA ASP A 18 11.36 -5.77 -11.61
C ASP A 18 10.92 -6.12 -10.18
N ALA A 19 9.64 -5.83 -9.87
CA ALA A 19 9.01 -6.06 -8.59
C ALA A 19 8.16 -7.33 -8.62
N GLU A 20 7.98 -7.95 -7.45
CA GLU A 20 7.08 -9.09 -7.31
C GLU A 20 5.63 -8.61 -7.39
N CYS A 21 4.87 -9.20 -8.32
CA CYS A 21 3.43 -8.96 -8.37
C CYS A 21 2.74 -9.72 -7.24
N ALA A 22 2.23 -8.99 -6.25
CA ALA A 22 1.46 -9.57 -5.16
C ALA A 22 0.07 -9.97 -5.66
N ILE A 23 -0.14 -11.28 -5.85
CA ILE A 23 -1.39 -11.82 -6.37
C ILE A 23 -2.59 -11.47 -5.49
N GLU A 24 -2.40 -11.38 -4.17
CA GLU A 24 -3.45 -10.97 -3.23
C GLU A 24 -3.94 -9.53 -3.46
N PHE A 25 -3.11 -8.66 -4.05
CA PHE A 25 -3.52 -7.31 -4.39
C PHE A 25 -4.30 -7.29 -5.69
N VAL A 26 -3.86 -8.08 -6.67
CA VAL A 26 -4.60 -8.30 -7.92
C VAL A 26 -6.01 -8.80 -7.59
N GLU A 27 -6.12 -9.83 -6.75
CA GLU A 27 -7.40 -10.37 -6.29
C GLU A 27 -8.23 -9.32 -5.53
N ALA A 28 -7.61 -8.58 -4.61
CA ALA A 28 -8.30 -7.52 -3.88
C ALA A 28 -8.86 -6.43 -4.81
N LEU A 29 -8.15 -6.08 -5.88
CA LEU A 29 -8.61 -5.10 -6.88
C LEU A 29 -9.70 -5.68 -7.78
N ASP A 30 -9.56 -6.92 -8.25
CA ASP A 30 -10.55 -7.59 -9.09
C ASP A 30 -11.89 -7.78 -8.38
N GLU A 31 -11.86 -8.15 -7.10
CA GLU A 31 -13.05 -8.39 -6.29
C GLU A 31 -13.66 -7.10 -5.72
N GLY A 32 -12.99 -5.95 -5.88
CA GLY A 32 -13.38 -4.71 -5.22
C GLY A 32 -13.37 -4.88 -3.69
N ALA A 33 -12.35 -5.55 -3.17
CA ALA A 33 -12.20 -5.81 -1.75
C ALA A 33 -11.95 -4.50 -0.98
N ARG A 34 -12.39 -4.48 0.28
CA ARG A 34 -12.12 -3.36 1.20
C ARG A 34 -10.76 -3.45 1.87
N VAL A 35 -10.13 -4.62 1.79
CA VAL A 35 -8.88 -4.94 2.49
C VAL A 35 -7.93 -5.57 1.46
N ALA A 36 -6.70 -5.07 1.42
CA ALA A 36 -5.57 -5.74 0.78
C ALA A 36 -4.65 -6.24 1.89
N ASN A 37 -4.48 -7.55 2.01
CA ASN A 37 -3.75 -8.19 3.09
C ASN A 37 -2.49 -8.90 2.58
N PHE A 38 -1.34 -8.31 2.89
CA PHE A 38 -0.01 -8.78 2.51
C PHE A 38 0.74 -9.41 3.69
N ALA A 39 0.07 -9.69 4.80
CA ALA A 39 0.68 -10.34 5.94
C ALA A 39 0.92 -11.83 5.67
N GLN A 40 1.94 -12.40 6.31
CA GLN A 40 2.23 -13.85 6.28
C GLN A 40 2.56 -14.40 4.89
N ARG A 41 3.15 -13.57 4.02
CA ARG A 41 3.65 -14.04 2.72
C ARG A 41 4.86 -14.96 2.90
N ASP A 42 4.97 -15.95 2.02
CA ASP A 42 6.18 -16.80 1.93
C ASP A 42 7.42 -15.97 1.56
N ILE A 43 7.22 -14.95 0.71
CA ILE A 43 8.24 -13.98 0.31
C ILE A 43 7.81 -12.60 0.81
N PRO A 44 8.53 -12.02 1.80
CA PRO A 44 8.19 -10.71 2.33
C PRO A 44 8.43 -9.63 1.27
N LEU A 45 7.51 -8.66 1.22
CA LEU A 45 7.61 -7.51 0.31
C LEU A 45 8.81 -6.63 0.68
N ASN A 46 9.55 -6.22 -0.33
CA ASN A 46 10.63 -5.24 -0.24
C ASN A 46 10.17 -3.84 -0.67
N ASP A 47 11.09 -2.87 -0.68
CA ASP A 47 10.78 -1.47 -1.05
C ASP A 47 10.20 -1.33 -2.47
N ASN A 48 10.69 -2.10 -3.46
CA ASN A 48 10.20 -2.05 -4.84
C ASN A 48 8.76 -2.56 -4.94
N ASP A 49 8.43 -3.63 -4.23
CA ASP A 49 7.07 -4.17 -4.23
C ASP A 49 6.09 -3.16 -3.61
N VAL A 50 6.48 -2.52 -2.51
CA VAL A 50 5.68 -1.47 -1.85
C VAL A 50 5.58 -0.21 -2.73
N LEU A 51 6.61 0.13 -3.49
CA LEU A 51 6.57 1.21 -4.49
C LEU A 51 5.52 0.94 -5.58
N CYS A 52 5.41 -0.29 -6.06
CA CYS A 52 4.38 -0.67 -7.02
C CYS A 52 2.97 -0.58 -6.40
N ILE A 53 2.80 -1.08 -5.18
CA ILE A 53 1.53 -0.96 -4.44
C ILE A 53 1.17 0.52 -4.27
N ALA A 54 2.10 1.36 -3.82
CA ALA A 54 1.90 2.78 -3.61
C ALA A 54 1.46 3.49 -4.90
N SER A 55 2.15 3.23 -6.01
CA SER A 55 1.83 3.81 -7.31
C SER A 55 0.45 3.41 -7.81
N SER A 56 0.02 2.17 -7.54
CA SER A 56 -1.35 1.71 -7.80
C SER A 56 -2.36 2.44 -6.90
N VAL A 57 -2.12 2.50 -5.58
CA VAL A 57 -2.97 3.18 -4.59
C VAL A 57 -3.19 4.66 -4.96
N ARG A 58 -2.14 5.34 -5.44
CA ARG A 58 -2.23 6.73 -5.89
C ARG A 58 -3.22 6.93 -7.04
N GLN A 59 -3.38 5.93 -7.90
CA GLN A 59 -4.18 6.00 -9.12
C GLN A 59 -5.60 5.43 -8.96
N LEU A 60 -5.92 4.82 -7.82
CA LEU A 60 -7.26 4.29 -7.55
C LEU A 60 -8.32 5.38 -7.71
N GLY A 61 -9.32 5.10 -8.55
CA GLY A 61 -10.42 6.00 -8.87
C GLY A 61 -11.53 6.04 -7.81
N GLU A 62 -12.52 6.92 -8.00
CA GLU A 62 -13.64 7.14 -7.06
C GLU A 62 -14.42 5.87 -6.69
N GLY A 63 -14.46 4.90 -7.60
CA GLY A 63 -15.15 3.62 -7.40
C GLY A 63 -14.38 2.60 -6.56
N ALA A 64 -13.12 2.86 -6.21
CA ALA A 64 -12.31 1.91 -5.46
C ALA A 64 -12.88 1.66 -4.06
N ALA A 65 -13.06 0.38 -3.72
CA ALA A 65 -13.60 -0.05 -2.43
C ALA A 65 -12.54 -0.18 -1.33
N LEU A 66 -11.26 -0.21 -1.69
CA LEU A 66 -10.14 -0.41 -0.77
C LEU A 66 -10.12 0.66 0.33
N ARG A 67 -10.04 0.23 1.60
CA ARG A 67 -9.99 1.11 2.78
C ARG A 67 -8.84 0.77 3.73
N MET A 68 -8.36 -0.47 3.70
CA MET A 68 -7.34 -0.99 4.60
C MET A 68 -6.23 -1.66 3.80
N ILE A 69 -4.99 -1.34 4.15
CA ILE A 69 -3.79 -2.04 3.66
C ILE A 69 -3.09 -2.65 4.87
N ASN A 70 -2.94 -3.97 4.88
CA ASN A 70 -2.17 -4.68 5.89
C ASN A 70 -0.84 -5.14 5.31
N LEU A 71 0.25 -4.53 5.77
CA LEU A 71 1.63 -4.84 5.38
C LEU A 71 2.42 -5.44 6.55
N GLU A 72 1.75 -5.99 7.57
CA GLU A 72 2.45 -6.66 8.67
C GLU A 72 3.40 -7.76 8.18
N GLU A 73 4.50 -7.99 8.89
CA GLU A 73 5.46 -9.08 8.63
C GLU A 73 6.14 -9.04 7.24
N ASN A 74 6.45 -7.85 6.72
CA ASN A 74 7.21 -7.66 5.48
C ASN A 74 8.61 -7.08 5.75
N ALA A 75 9.36 -6.80 4.69
CA ALA A 75 10.77 -6.41 4.75
C ALA A 75 11.08 -5.17 3.89
N PHE A 76 10.25 -4.13 4.02
CA PHE A 76 10.48 -2.83 3.40
C PHE A 76 11.00 -1.80 4.41
N GLY A 77 11.71 -0.79 3.92
CA GLY A 77 12.32 0.25 4.73
C GLY A 77 11.67 1.63 4.53
N LEU A 78 12.48 2.66 4.78
CA LEU A 78 12.08 4.06 4.60
C LEU A 78 11.57 4.37 3.18
N PRO A 79 12.19 3.89 2.08
CA PRO A 79 11.72 4.20 0.72
C PRO A 79 10.28 3.71 0.46
N GLY A 80 9.97 2.46 0.82
CA GLY A 80 8.65 1.87 0.62
C GLY A 80 7.56 2.60 1.41
N ILE A 81 7.80 2.86 2.70
CA ILE A 81 6.80 3.56 3.53
C ILE A 81 6.60 5.01 3.09
N GLN A 82 7.65 5.70 2.67
CA GLN A 82 7.55 7.06 2.12
C GLN A 82 6.66 7.09 0.89
N ALA A 83 6.91 6.20 -0.08
CA ALA A 83 6.12 6.13 -1.29
C ALA A 83 4.64 5.84 -0.99
N LEU A 84 4.37 4.91 -0.07
CA LEU A 84 3.00 4.55 0.30
C LEU A 84 2.26 5.71 0.98
N LEU A 85 2.91 6.42 1.91
CA LEU A 85 2.33 7.58 2.58
C LEU A 85 2.05 8.73 1.60
N ASP A 86 3.00 9.01 0.70
CA ASP A 86 2.82 10.02 -0.34
C ASP A 86 1.68 9.66 -1.30
N ALA A 87 1.53 8.37 -1.64
CA ALA A 87 0.43 7.89 -2.47
C ALA A 87 -0.93 8.04 -1.79
N ILE A 88 -1.02 7.73 -0.49
CA ILE A 88 -2.25 7.90 0.30
C ILE A 88 -2.62 9.39 0.39
N GLU A 89 -1.65 10.27 0.60
CA GLU A 89 -1.86 11.72 0.67
C GLU A 89 -2.26 12.31 -0.69
N ALA A 90 -1.64 11.84 -1.77
CA ALA A 90 -1.88 12.34 -3.13
C ALA A 90 -3.17 11.79 -3.76
N ASN A 91 -3.72 10.67 -3.25
CA ASN A 91 -4.98 10.15 -3.75
C ASN A 91 -6.12 11.13 -3.44
N PRO A 92 -6.80 11.70 -4.46
CA PRO A 92 -7.75 12.80 -4.26
C PRO A 92 -9.01 12.40 -3.50
N PHE A 93 -9.27 11.10 -3.36
CA PHE A 93 -10.46 10.59 -2.70
C PHE A 93 -10.20 10.13 -1.26
N HIS A 94 -8.93 10.07 -0.84
CA HIS A 94 -8.49 9.76 0.53
C HIS A 94 -9.19 8.53 1.13
N PHE A 95 -9.32 7.45 0.35
CA PHE A 95 -10.11 6.29 0.75
C PHE A 95 -9.43 5.40 1.78
N ILE A 96 -8.10 5.33 1.78
CA ILE A 96 -7.38 4.52 2.76
C ILE A 96 -7.56 5.14 4.15
N ARG A 97 -8.15 4.35 5.06
CA ARG A 97 -8.43 4.74 6.44
C ARG A 97 -7.62 3.94 7.45
N GLU A 98 -7.10 2.79 7.07
CA GLU A 98 -6.35 1.92 7.95
C GLU A 98 -5.08 1.41 7.29
N LEU A 99 -3.98 1.54 8.01
CA LEU A 99 -2.67 1.03 7.60
C LEU A 99 -2.07 0.23 8.76
N ARG A 100 -1.65 -1.00 8.49
CA ARG A 100 -0.96 -1.85 9.47
C ARG A 100 0.46 -2.14 8.99
N LEU A 101 1.43 -1.87 9.84
CA LEU A 101 2.87 -1.92 9.54
C LEU A 101 3.65 -2.71 10.58
N GLY A 102 2.97 -3.49 11.42
CA GLY A 102 3.60 -4.29 12.46
C GLY A 102 4.71 -5.20 11.92
N ARG A 103 5.74 -5.45 12.73
CA ARG A 103 6.84 -6.39 12.40
C ARG A 103 7.64 -6.10 11.11
N ASN A 104 7.67 -4.85 10.62
CA ASN A 104 8.48 -4.43 9.45
C ASN A 104 9.88 -3.86 9.79
N GLN A 105 10.28 -3.84 11.07
CA GLN A 105 11.57 -3.27 11.52
C GLN A 105 11.84 -1.84 11.01
N LEU A 106 10.79 -1.02 10.94
CA LEU A 106 10.88 0.37 10.48
C LEU A 106 11.86 1.17 11.36
N SER A 107 12.68 2.01 10.72
CA SER A 107 13.67 2.84 11.42
C SER A 107 13.05 4.03 12.14
N ASP A 108 13.83 4.70 13.00
CA ASP A 108 13.41 5.92 13.69
C ASP A 108 13.03 7.03 12.68
N GLU A 109 13.73 7.11 11.55
CA GLU A 109 13.40 8.03 10.47
C GLU A 109 12.03 7.74 9.86
N ALA A 110 11.69 6.46 9.69
CA ALA A 110 10.37 6.05 9.22
C ALA A 110 9.27 6.41 10.23
N ALA A 111 9.54 6.28 11.53
CA ALA A 111 8.61 6.70 12.58
C ALA A 111 8.36 8.23 12.55
N VAL A 112 9.42 9.04 12.41
CA VAL A 112 9.32 10.50 12.26
C VAL A 112 8.50 10.87 11.02
N LEU A 113 8.74 10.19 9.91
CA LEU A 113 8.01 10.39 8.67
C LEU A 113 6.52 10.08 8.83
N ILE A 114 6.18 8.91 9.38
CA ILE A 114 4.78 8.52 9.65
C ILE A 114 4.12 9.58 10.52
N ALA A 115 4.77 10.00 11.62
CA ALA A 115 4.24 11.02 12.51
C ALA A 115 3.99 12.34 11.77
N HIS A 116 4.93 12.77 10.92
CA HIS A 116 4.77 13.99 10.13
C HIS A 116 3.58 13.90 9.16
N THR A 117 3.46 12.80 8.41
CA THR A 117 2.36 12.59 7.46
C THR A 117 1.00 12.60 8.17
N LEU A 118 0.89 11.99 9.36
CA LEU A 118 -0.36 11.98 10.14
C LEU A 118 -0.82 13.38 10.57
N THR A 119 0.07 14.37 10.66
CA THR A 119 -0.31 15.76 10.96
C THR A 119 -0.91 16.51 9.76
N LYS A 120 -0.77 15.97 8.55
CA LYS A 120 -1.26 16.62 7.34
C LYS A 120 -2.75 16.37 7.15
N ASN A 121 -3.49 17.42 6.78
CA ASN A 121 -4.94 17.34 6.54
C ASN A 121 -5.34 16.35 5.42
N GLY A 122 -4.42 15.96 4.54
CA GLY A 122 -4.64 15.03 3.43
C GLY A 122 -4.35 13.55 3.73
N CYS A 123 -3.86 13.19 4.92
CA CYS A 123 -3.48 11.79 5.18
C CYS A 123 -4.69 10.84 5.18
N GLY A 124 -5.86 11.29 5.65
CA GLY A 124 -7.10 10.49 5.61
C GLY A 124 -7.15 9.25 6.52
N LEU A 125 -6.00 8.76 7.00
CA LEU A 125 -5.90 7.63 7.93
C LEU A 125 -6.65 7.91 9.25
N LYS A 126 -7.27 6.86 9.77
CA LYS A 126 -8.03 6.81 11.02
C LYS A 126 -7.46 5.79 12.00
N VAL A 127 -6.83 4.75 11.47
CA VAL A 127 -6.18 3.69 12.24
C VAL A 127 -4.79 3.47 11.67
N LEU A 128 -3.80 3.45 12.56
CA LEU A 128 -2.44 3.03 12.27
C LEU A 128 -2.05 1.98 13.30
N ASP A 129 -1.70 0.78 12.83
CA ASP A 129 -1.20 -0.30 13.68
C ASP A 129 0.30 -0.49 13.44
N LEU A 130 1.09 -0.42 14.51
CA LEU A 130 2.55 -0.58 14.51
C LEU A 130 2.99 -1.74 15.44
N SER A 131 2.05 -2.57 15.92
CA SER A 131 2.29 -3.57 16.96
C SER A 131 3.12 -4.79 16.52
#